data_AF-V4K4U3-F1
#
_entry.id   AF-V4K4U3-F1
#
_cell.length_a   1.000
_cell.length_b   1.000
_cell.length_c   1.000
_cell.angle_alpha   90.00
_cell.angle_beta   90.00
_cell.angle_gamma   90.00
#
_symmetry.space_group_name_H-M   'P 1'
#
loop_
_entity.id
_entity.type
_entity.pdbx_description
1 polymer ?
#
loop_
_entity_poly.entity_id
_entity_poly.type
_entity_poly.pdbx_seq_one_letter_code
_entity_poly.pdbx_strand_id
1 'polypeptide(L)' 'MTLKVSIDPRDNCIADMVCVSLCGDVFEMSDTDGKSQIISKWRNDPNDINHGLVPDDLKDCVEAAAQSCPTNIIHVEPA' A
#
# COMPACT_ATOMS: atom_id res chain seq x y z
N MET A 1 -4.00 -12.57 -12.10
CA MET A 1 -3.45 -13.23 -10.89
C MET A 1 -3.62 -12.25 -9.75
N THR A 2 -3.20 -12.57 -8.52
CA THR A 2 -3.26 -11.65 -7.38
C THR A 2 -1.86 -11.19 -7.01
N LEU A 3 -1.77 -9.96 -6.51
CA LEU A 3 -0.54 -9.39 -6.00
C LEU A 3 -0.68 -9.18 -4.50
N LYS A 4 0.36 -9.56 -3.77
CA LYS A 4 0.55 -9.20 -2.38
C LYS A 4 1.26 -7.86 -2.33
N VAL A 5 0.63 -6.92 -1.64
CA VAL A 5 1.20 -5.60 -1.36
C VAL A 5 1.54 -5.54 0.12
N SER A 6 2.72 -5.08 0.48
CA SER A 6 3.13 -4.89 1.86
C SER A 6 3.77 -3.52 2.09
N ILE A 7 3.56 -2.97 3.29
CA ILE A 7 4.19 -1.73 3.76
C ILE A 7 5.11 -2.08 4.93
N ASP A 8 6.40 -2.24 4.66
CA ASP A 8 7.40 -2.68 5.65
C ASP A 8 8.77 -2.00 5.48
N PRO A 9 9.30 -1.31 6.52
CA PRO A 9 8.64 -0.99 7.79
C PRO A 9 7.71 0.22 7.63
N ARG A 10 6.42 0.06 7.95
CA ARG A 10 5.44 1.16 7.94
C ARG A 10 5.88 2.36 8.78
N ASP A 11 6.72 2.13 9.79
CA ASP A 11 7.22 3.21 10.62
C ASP A 11 8.07 4.26 9.88
N ASN A 12 8.69 3.88 8.77
CA ASN A 12 9.42 4.80 7.90
C ASN A 12 8.49 5.59 6.95
N CYS A 13 7.17 5.45 7.06
CA CYS A 13 6.25 6.28 6.30
C CYS A 13 6.35 7.73 6.78
N ILE A 14 6.72 8.64 5.88
CA ILE A 14 6.86 10.07 6.14
C ILE A 14 5.61 10.89 5.76
N ALA A 15 4.47 10.21 5.53
CA ALA A 15 3.20 10.83 5.14
C ALA A 15 3.26 11.71 3.86
N ASP A 16 4.10 11.32 2.89
CA ASP A 16 4.26 12.02 1.61
C ASP A 16 3.02 11.97 0.69
N MET A 17 2.11 11.00 0.93
CA MET A 17 0.86 10.81 0.19
C MET A 17 0.98 10.44 -1.30
N VAL A 18 2.20 10.24 -1.83
CA VAL A 18 2.38 9.81 -3.23
C VAL A 18 1.70 8.48 -3.56
N CYS A 19 1.73 7.50 -2.65
CA CYS A 19 1.08 6.20 -2.84
C CYS A 19 -0.44 6.30 -2.98
N VAL A 20 -1.08 7.15 -2.17
CA VAL A 20 -2.53 7.42 -2.25
C VAL A 20 -2.88 8.21 -3.50
N SER A 21 -2.01 9.14 -3.90
CA SER A 21 -2.22 9.94 -5.12
C SER A 21 -2.11 9.10 -6.39
N LEU A 22 -1.22 8.10 -6.42
CA LEU A 22 -1.02 7.22 -7.56
C LEU A 22 -1.99 6.03 -7.59
N CYS A 23 -2.36 5.50 -6.42
CA CYS A 23 -3.11 4.25 -6.31
C CYS A 23 -4.02 4.30 -5.06
N GLY A 24 -4.88 5.32 -5.00
CA GLY A 24 -5.84 5.54 -3.90
C GLY A 24 -6.92 4.45 -3.78
N ASP A 25 -7.05 3.59 -4.79
CA ASP A 25 -7.86 2.39 -4.70
C ASP A 25 -7.22 1.30 -3.84
N VAL A 26 -5.93 1.40 -3.51
CA VAL A 26 -5.18 0.41 -2.70
C VAL A 26 -4.67 0.99 -1.40
N PHE A 27 -4.23 2.24 -1.41
CA PHE A 27 -3.65 2.91 -0.25
C PHE A 27 -4.57 4.02 0.27
N GLU A 28 -4.67 4.14 1.59
CA GLU A 28 -5.29 5.27 2.30
C GLU A 28 -4.34 5.80 3.38
N MET A 29 -4.55 7.05 3.78
CA MET A 29 -3.87 7.59 4.96
C MET A 29 -4.65 7.23 6.21
N SER A 30 -3.96 6.74 7.23
CA SER A 30 -4.59 6.45 8.52
C SER A 30 -5.02 7.74 9.21
N ASP A 31 -6.28 7.81 9.63
CA ASP A 31 -6.76 8.90 10.49
C ASP A 31 -6.16 8.86 11.90
N THR A 32 -5.53 7.74 12.29
CA THR A 32 -4.98 7.55 13.65
C THR A 32 -3.57 8.09 13.79
N ASP A 33 -2.69 7.82 12.83
CA ASP A 33 -1.27 8.20 12.89
C ASP A 33 -0.77 8.95 11.65
N GLY A 34 -1.63 9.19 10.66
CA GLY A 34 -1.28 9.90 9.42
C GLY A 34 -0.32 9.12 8.52
N LYS A 35 -0.06 7.83 8.75
CA LYS A 35 0.79 7.00 7.88
C LYS A 35 -0.05 6.23 6.87
N SER A 36 0.56 5.90 5.74
CA SER A 36 -0.08 5.09 4.70
C SER A 36 -0.44 3.70 5.21
N GLN A 37 -1.60 3.20 4.82
CA GLN A 37 -2.10 1.86 5.11
C GLN A 37 -2.86 1.31 3.90
N ILE A 38 -2.97 -0.01 3.78
CA ILE A 38 -3.78 -0.64 2.73
C ILE A 38 -5.26 -0.36 3.01
N ILE A 39 -6.11 -0.08 2.02
CA ILE A 39 -7.54 0.13 2.27
C ILE A 39 -8.21 -1.14 2.80
N SER A 40 -9.23 -0.96 3.65
CA SER A 40 -9.92 -2.08 4.31
C SER A 40 -10.47 -3.15 3.35
N LYS A 41 -10.79 -2.78 2.09
CA LYS A 41 -11.28 -3.70 1.04
C LYS A 41 -10.27 -4.79 0.66
N TRP A 42 -8.97 -4.50 0.71
CA TRP A 42 -7.92 -5.42 0.25
C TRP A 42 -7.20 -6.13 1.39
N ARG A 43 -7.50 -5.79 2.65
CA ARG A 43 -6.94 -6.45 3.83
C ARG A 43 -7.60 -7.83 4.00
N ASN A 44 -6.79 -8.87 4.13
CA ASN A 44 -7.29 -10.22 4.45
C ASN A 44 -7.63 -10.35 5.95
N ASP A 45 -6.89 -9.67 6.81
CA ASP A 45 -7.18 -9.52 8.24
C ASP A 45 -7.44 -8.02 8.53
N PRO A 46 -8.59 -7.65 9.15
CA PRO A 46 -8.88 -6.27 9.52
C PRO A 46 -7.79 -5.59 10.37
N ASN A 47 -7.02 -6.35 11.13
CA ASN A 47 -5.93 -5.85 11.97
C ASN A 47 -4.60 -5.71 11.20
N ASP A 48 -4.49 -6.32 10.02
CA ASP A 48 -3.30 -6.24 9.18
C ASP A 48 -3.43 -5.10 8.18
N ILE A 49 -3.17 -3.89 8.67
CA ILE A 49 -3.22 -2.66 7.85
C ILE A 49 -2.01 -2.51 6.91
N ASN A 50 -0.98 -3.35 7.09
CA ASN A 50 0.27 -3.29 6.35
C ASN A 50 0.24 -4.18 5.11
N HIS A 51 -0.58 -5.22 5.09
CA HIS A 51 -0.64 -6.18 3.99
C HIS A 51 -2.00 -6.18 3.28
N GLY A 52 -1.95 -6.32 1.95
CA GLY A 52 -3.13 -6.39 1.09
C GLY A 52 -2.98 -7.42 -0.01
N LEU A 53 -4.10 -7.96 -0.47
CA LEU A 53 -4.20 -8.75 -1.68
C LEU A 53 -5.03 -7.97 -2.70
N VAL A 54 -4.40 -7.61 -3.82
CA VAL A 54 -5.04 -6.83 -4.89
C VAL A 54 -5.05 -7.63 -6.20
N PRO A 55 -6.03 -7.39 -7.09
CA PRO A 55 -6.01 -7.97 -8.42
C PRO A 55 -4.85 -7.41 -9.26
N ASP A 56 -4.35 -8.22 -10.19
CA ASP A 56 -3.36 -7.81 -11.20
C ASP A 56 -3.75 -6.54 -11.98
N ASP A 57 -5.04 -6.25 -12.10
CA ASP A 57 -5.53 -5.06 -12.80
C ASP A 57 -5.03 -3.76 -12.15
N LEU A 58 -4.62 -3.80 -10.87
CA LEU A 58 -4.05 -2.67 -10.13
C LEU A 58 -2.52 -2.70 -10.10
N LYS A 59 -1.88 -3.67 -10.75
CA LYS A 59 -0.42 -3.85 -10.74
C LYS A 59 0.32 -2.57 -11.08
N ASP A 60 -0.03 -1.94 -12.19
CA ASP A 60 0.66 -0.76 -12.69
C ASP A 60 0.63 0.40 -11.67
N CYS A 61 -0.49 0.59 -10.97
CA CYS A 61 -0.59 1.66 -9.97
C CYS A 61 0.16 1.32 -8.69
N VAL A 62 0.13 0.07 -8.24
CA VAL A 62 0.85 -0.36 -7.04
C VAL A 62 2.36 -0.35 -7.27
N GLU A 63 2.83 -0.80 -8.43
CA GLU A 63 4.25 -0.74 -8.80
C GLU A 63 4.73 0.72 -8.94
N ALA A 64 3.93 1.59 -9.55
CA ALA A 64 4.25 3.02 -9.62
C ALA A 64 4.30 3.67 -8.21
N ALA A 65 3.37 3.31 -7.33
CA ALA A 65 3.36 3.77 -5.93
C ALA A 65 4.59 3.28 -5.17
N ALA A 66 5.02 2.03 -5.40
CA ALA A 66 6.22 1.46 -4.80
C ALA A 66 7.49 2.17 -5.27
N GLN A 67 7.64 2.38 -6.57
CA GLN A 67 8.80 3.08 -7.15
C GLN A 67 8.86 4.56 -6.78
N SER A 68 7.71 5.19 -6.54
CA SER A 68 7.63 6.61 -6.18
C SER A 68 7.76 6.86 -4.68
N CYS A 69 7.72 5.81 -3.85
CA CYS A 69 7.83 5.95 -2.40
C CYS A 69 9.25 6.38 -2.02
N PRO A 70 9.45 7.59 -1.43
CA PRO A 70 10.80 8.10 -1.13
C PRO A 70 11.55 7.26 -0.09
N THR A 71 10.83 6.47 0.72
CA THR A 71 11.41 5.60 1.74
C THR A 71 11.43 4.12 1.36
N ASN A 72 11.02 3.77 0.14
CA ASN A 72 11.06 2.41 -0.42
C ASN A 72 10.47 1.33 0.50
N ILE A 73 9.35 1.65 1.18
CA ILE A 73 8.71 0.73 2.14
C ILE A 73 7.55 -0.09 1.56
N ILE A 74 7.16 0.18 0.31
CA ILE A 74 6.06 -0.53 -0.35
C ILE A 74 6.67 -1.64 -1.20
N HIS A 75 6.27 -2.88 -0.94
CA HIS A 75 6.72 -4.05 -1.70
C HIS A 75 5.54 -4.69 -2.41
N VAL A 76 5.81 -5.25 -3.60
CA VAL A 76 4.81 -5.88 -4.46
C VAL A 76 5.35 -7.24 -4.90
N GLU A 77 4.62 -8.30 -4.59
CA GLU A 77 5.01 -9.68 -4.91
C GLU A 77 3.82 -10.44 -5.52
N PRO A 78 4.04 -11.38 -6.44
CA PRO A 78 2.98 -12.30 -6.88
C PRO A 78 2.47 -13.17 -5.71
N ALA A 79 1.15 -13.33 -5.60
CA ALA A 79 0.48 -14.13 -4.58
C ALA A 79 -0.14 -15.41 -5.15
#